data_AF-A0A0K2XN91-F1
#
_entry.id   AF-A0A0K2XN91-F1
#
_cell.length_a   1.000
_cell.length_b   1.000
_cell.length_c   1.000
_cell.angle_alpha   90.00
_cell.angle_beta   90.00
_cell.angle_gamma   90.00
#
_symmetry.space_group_name_H-M   'P 1'
#
loop_
_entity.id
_entity.type
_entity.pdbx_description
1 polymer ?
#
loop_
_entity_poly.entity_id
_entity_poly.type
_entity_poly.pdbx_seq_one_letter_code
_entity_poly.pdbx_strand_id
1 'polypeptide(L)'
;MNFNRFIRNFLGLREALQTQNFSSKELNDLCMQGAIKYEKLYLQELQINLEQAKLSLENAQLKAKLEIDAINAKHQLEATEAQMLNTLIRCESTC
;
A
#
# COMPACT_ATOMS: atom_id res chain seq x y z
N MET A 1 -1.94 4.34 19.56
CA MET A 1 -0.78 3.88 20.35
C MET A 1 -1.01 2.44 20.75
N ASN A 2 -0.08 1.54 20.44
CA ASN A 2 -0.19 0.14 20.88
C ASN A 2 0.45 0.00 22.28
N PHE A 3 -0.39 -0.19 23.31
CA PHE A 3 0.07 -0.26 24.69
C PHE A 3 1.01 -1.45 24.95
N ASN A 4 0.80 -2.60 24.31
CA ASN A 4 1.66 -3.77 24.50
C ASN A 4 3.07 -3.53 23.96
N ARG A 5 3.19 -2.97 22.75
CA ARG A 5 4.50 -2.60 22.18
C ARG A 5 5.18 -1.53 23.03
N PHE A 6 4.41 -0.52 23.46
CA PHE A 6 4.93 0.54 24.31
C PHE A 6 5.51 0.00 25.62
N ILE A 7 4.74 -0.83 26.35
CA ILE A 7 5.17 -1.45 27.60
C ILE A 7 6.41 -2.31 27.38
N ARG A 8 6.45 -3.10 26.29
CA ARG A 8 7.61 -3.92 25.95
C ARG A 8 8.87 -3.07 25.72
N ASN A 9 8.74 -1.97 24.98
CA ASN A 9 9.86 -1.06 24.74
C ASN A 9 10.32 -0.37 26.03
N PHE A 10 9.37 0.07 26.88
CA PHE A 10 9.69 0.66 28.17
C PHE A 10 10.46 -0.31 29.08
N LEU A 11 9.96 -1.54 29.23
CA LEU A 11 10.58 -2.56 30.07
C LEU A 11 11.95 -2.97 29.53
N GLY A 12 12.10 -3.15 28.21
CA GLY A 12 13.38 -3.48 27.59
C GLY A 12 14.43 -2.36 27.76
N LEU A 13 14.03 -1.10 27.61
CA LEU A 13 14.91 0.04 27.91
C LEU A 13 15.31 0.08 29.38
N ARG A 14 14.36 -0.19 30.27
CA ARG A 14 14.63 -0.20 31.71
C ARG A 14 15.61 -1.31 32.08
N GLU A 15 15.42 -2.51 31.56
CA GLU A 15 16.33 -3.64 31.74
C GLU A 15 17.75 -3.31 31.23
N ALA A 16 17.85 -2.70 30.05
CA ALA A 16 19.14 -2.33 29.46
C ALA A 16 19.87 -1.18 30.20
N LEU A 17 19.13 -0.24 30.78
CA LEU A 17 19.68 0.94 31.46
C LEU A 17 19.85 0.76 32.97
N GLN A 18 19.22 -0.26 33.56
CA GLN A 18 19.27 -0.51 35.01
C GLN A 18 20.69 -0.85 35.52
N THR A 19 21.61 -1.26 34.65
CA THR A 19 23.02 -1.47 35.01
C THR A 19 23.82 -0.18 35.17
N GLN A 20 23.23 0.96 34.84
CA GLN A 20 23.84 2.28 35.01
C GLN A 20 23.36 2.90 36.33
N ASN A 21 24.23 3.68 36.98
CA ASN A 21 23.98 4.32 38.28
C ASN A 21 22.95 5.49 38.21
N PHE A 22 21.81 5.27 37.58
CA PHE A 22 20.69 6.22 37.57
C PHE A 22 19.84 6.06 38.82
N SER A 23 19.25 7.16 39.30
CA SER A 23 18.14 7.06 40.24
C SER A 23 16.91 6.43 39.57
N SER A 24 16.02 5.82 40.36
CA SER A 24 14.78 5.22 39.85
C SER A 24 13.92 6.20 39.05
N LYS A 25 13.94 7.49 39.43
CA LYS A 25 13.19 8.54 38.73
C LYS A 25 13.80 8.82 37.36
N GLU A 26 15.11 9.06 37.29
CA GLU A 26 15.82 9.32 36.03
C GLU A 26 15.71 8.14 35.07
N LEU A 27 15.85 6.92 35.59
CA LEU A 27 15.69 5.71 34.79
C LEU A 27 14.30 5.62 34.17
N ASN A 28 13.25 5.84 34.96
CA ASN A 28 11.87 5.81 34.46
C ASN A 28 11.60 6.90 33.43
N ASP A 29 12.08 8.13 33.67
CA ASP A 29 11.89 9.26 32.77
C ASP A 29 12.59 8.99 31.42
N LEU A 30 13.82 8.46 31.44
CA LEU A 30 14.55 8.06 30.24
C LEU A 30 13.83 6.94 29.47
N CYS A 31 13.38 5.90 30.17
CA CYS A 31 12.68 4.77 29.54
C CYS A 31 11.34 5.21 28.94
N MET A 32 10.61 6.09 29.63
CA MET A 32 9.35 6.67 29.14
C MET A 32 9.59 7.45 27.85
N GLN A 33 10.58 8.36 27.84
CA GLN A 33 10.92 9.14 26.66
C GLN A 33 11.39 8.25 25.50
N GLY A 34 12.21 7.24 25.78
CA GLY A 34 12.66 6.28 24.77
C GLY A 34 11.52 5.47 24.16
N ALA A 35 10.63 4.94 24.99
CA ALA A 35 9.45 4.19 24.52
C ALA A 35 8.52 5.06 23.66
N ILE A 36 8.32 6.34 24.03
CA ILE A 36 7.55 7.30 23.21
C ILE A 36 8.25 7.54 21.86
N LYS A 37 9.58 7.69 21.84
CA LYS A 37 10.35 7.87 20.60
C LYS A 37 10.22 6.64 19.68
N TYR A 38 10.32 5.44 20.23
CA TYR A 38 10.10 4.22 19.45
C TYR A 38 8.69 4.14 18.85
N GLU A 39 7.67 4.55 19.60
CA GLU A 39 6.30 4.58 19.07
C GLU A 39 6.17 5.59 17.92
N LYS A 40 6.82 6.77 18.02
CA LYS A 40 6.84 7.74 16.93
C LYS A 40 7.54 7.20 15.68
N LEU A 41 8.69 6.56 15.85
CA LEU A 41 9.43 5.94 14.74
C LEU A 41 8.60 4.84 14.06
N TYR A 42 7.97 3.96 14.85
CA TYR A 42 7.10 2.92 14.32
C TYR A 42 5.95 3.50 13.49
N LEU A 43 5.31 4.58 13.97
CA LEU A 43 4.23 5.24 13.23
C LEU A 43 4.73 5.87 11.92
N GLN A 44 5.93 6.46 11.92
CA GLN A 44 6.55 7.02 10.71
C GLN A 44 6.83 5.93 9.67
N GLU A 45 7.44 4.81 10.09
CA GLU A 45 7.69 3.66 9.21
C GLU A 45 6.39 3.09 8.64
N LEU A 46 5.35 2.97 9.48
CA LEU A 46 4.06 2.46 9.04
C LEU A 46 3.38 3.40 8.04
N GLN A 47 3.53 4.71 8.22
CA GLN A 47 3.04 5.71 7.26
C GLN A 47 3.76 5.59 5.91
N ILE A 48 5.09 5.48 5.91
CA ILE A 48 5.88 5.28 4.68
C ILE A 48 5.46 4.00 3.96
N ASN A 49 5.33 2.90 4.69
CA ASN A 49 4.91 1.61 4.12
C ASN A 49 3.49 1.66 3.53
N LEU A 50 2.59 2.38 4.20
CA LEU A 50 1.22 2.56 3.72
C LEU A 50 1.16 3.41 2.45
N GLU A 51 2.00 4.44 2.34
CA GLU A 51 2.13 5.25 1.13
C GLU A 51 2.68 4.42 -0.05
N GLN A 52 3.72 3.62 0.20
CA GLN A 52 4.28 2.72 -0.81
C GLN A 52 3.26 1.67 -1.27
N ALA A 53 2.47 1.11 -0.35
CA ALA A 53 1.42 0.15 -0.68
C ALA A 53 0.29 0.78 -1.53
N LYS A 54 -0.11 2.03 -1.21
CA LYS A 54 -1.07 2.79 -2.01
C LYS A 54 -0.58 3.02 -3.43
N LEU A 55 0.66 3.47 -3.60
CA LEU A 55 1.26 3.69 -4.92
C LEU A 55 1.30 2.39 -5.74
N SER A 56 1.66 1.27 -5.10
CA SER A 56 1.65 -0.04 -5.77
C SER A 56 0.25 -0.46 -6.20
N LEU A 57 -0.76 -0.20 -5.36
CA LEU A 57 -2.16 -0.52 -5.68
C LEU A 57 -2.69 0.33 -6.83
N GLU A 58 -2.43 1.64 -6.81
CA GLU A 58 -2.82 2.57 -7.89
C GLU A 58 -2.21 2.16 -9.23
N ASN A 59 -0.93 1.78 -9.24
CA ASN A 59 -0.26 1.27 -10.44
C ASN A 59 -0.90 -0.02 -10.97
N ALA A 60 -1.23 -0.96 -10.08
CA ALA A 60 -1.91 -2.19 -10.47
C ALA A 60 -3.31 -1.93 -11.05
N GLN A 61 -4.06 -1.01 -10.44
CA GLN A 61 -5.37 -0.58 -10.93
C GLN A 61 -5.28 0.09 -12.30
N LEU A 62 -4.29 0.97 -12.51
CA LEU A 62 -4.06 1.62 -13.80
C LEU A 62 -3.75 0.57 -14.88
N LYS A 63 -2.87 -0.38 -14.59
CA LYS A 63 -2.53 -1.46 -15.52
C LYS A 63 -3.76 -2.30 -15.89
N ALA A 64 -4.54 -2.71 -14.90
CA ALA A 64 -5.76 -3.48 -15.12
C ALA A 64 -6.78 -2.70 -15.97
N LYS A 65 -6.91 -1.39 -15.74
CA LYS A 65 -7.79 -0.52 -16.55
C LYS A 65 -7.35 -0.48 -18.01
N LEU A 66 -6.05 -0.31 -18.27
CA LEU A 66 -5.50 -0.31 -19.62
C LEU A 66 -5.73 -1.64 -20.34
N GLU A 67 -5.59 -2.76 -19.63
CA GLU A 67 -5.87 -4.09 -20.19
C GLU A 67 -7.35 -4.24 -20.59
N ILE A 68 -8.28 -3.77 -19.74
CA ILE A 68 -9.71 -3.74 -20.06
C ILE A 68 -10.00 -2.86 -21.27
N ASP A 69 -9.44 -1.65 -21.31
CA ASP A 69 -9.63 -0.71 -22.42
C ASP A 69 -9.12 -1.31 -23.74
N ALA A 70 -7.98 -2.00 -23.72
CA ALA A 70 -7.43 -2.69 -24.88
C ALA A 70 -8.34 -3.83 -25.37
N ILE A 71 -8.88 -4.65 -24.46
CA ILE A 71 -9.83 -5.73 -24.81
C ILE A 71 -11.11 -5.14 -25.42
N ASN A 72 -11.64 -4.07 -24.83
CA ASN A 72 -12.83 -3.40 -25.35
C ASN A 72 -12.60 -2.83 -26.76
N ALA A 73 -11.46 -2.18 -26.99
CA ALA A 73 -11.11 -1.67 -28.32
C ALA A 73 -11.00 -2.79 -29.35
N LYS A 74 -10.43 -3.95 -28.96
CA LYS A 74 -10.36 -5.13 -29.83
C LYS A 74 -11.76 -5.65 -30.19
N HIS A 75 -12.64 -5.79 -29.22
CA HIS A 75 -14.02 -6.24 -29.49
C HIS A 75 -14.80 -5.25 -30.38
N GLN A 76 -14.59 -3.94 -30.21
CA GLN A 76 -15.19 -2.93 -31.08
C GLN A 76 -14.69 -3.04 -32.51
N LEU A 77 -13.40 -3.30 -32.71
CA LEU A 77 -12.82 -3.53 -34.04
C LEU A 77 -13.43 -4.78 -34.69
N GLU A 78 -13.45 -5.90 -33.99
CA GLU A 78 -14.04 -7.16 -34.48
C GLU A 78 -15.53 -6.99 -34.85
N ALA A 79 -16.30 -6.26 -34.03
CA ALA A 79 -17.69 -5.94 -34.34
C ALA A 79 -17.83 -5.08 -35.60
N THR A 80 -16.95 -4.09 -35.77
CA THR A 80 -16.93 -3.22 -36.95
C THR A 80 -16.58 -4.02 -38.22
N GLU A 81 -15.59 -4.90 -38.15
CA GLU A 81 -15.20 -5.79 -39.24
C GLU A 81 -16.36 -6.72 -39.64
N ALA A 82 -17.04 -7.33 -38.68
CA ALA A 82 -18.20 -8.18 -38.93
C ALA A 82 -19.35 -7.41 -39.60
N GLN A 83 -19.62 -6.17 -39.18
CA GLN A 83 -20.62 -5.31 -39.82
C GLN A 83 -20.26 -4.95 -41.26
N MET A 84 -18.99 -4.65 -41.54
CA MET A 84 -18.52 -4.39 -42.90
C MET A 84 -18.67 -5.62 -43.79
N LEU A 85 -18.24 -6.80 -43.32
CA LEU A 85 -18.38 -8.06 -44.06
C LEU A 85 -19.85 -8.36 -44.38
N ASN A 86 -20.74 -8.22 -43.40
CA ASN A 86 -22.18 -8.39 -43.62
C ASN A 86 -22.74 -7.42 -44.67
N THR A 87 -22.24 -6.18 -44.68
CA THR A 87 -22.64 -5.18 -45.68
C THR A 87 -22.16 -5.57 -47.08
N LEU A 88 -20.91 -6.01 -47.22
CA LEU A 88 -20.36 -6.48 -48.51
C LEU A 88 -21.14 -7.68 -49.06
N ILE A 89 -21.37 -8.70 -48.22
CA ILE A 89 -22.17 -9.89 -48.60
C ILE A 89 -23.55 -9.46 -49.09
N ARG A 90 -24.21 -8.51 -48.40
CA ARG A 90 -25.53 -8.03 -48.80
C ARG A 90 -25.48 -7.33 -50.15
N CYS A 91 -24.48 -6.48 -50.39
CA CYS A 91 -24.29 -5.81 -51.67
C CYS A 91 -24.07 -6.81 -52.82
N GLU A 92 -23.20 -7.82 -52.61
CA GLU A 92 -22.96 -8.88 -53.60
C GLU A 92 -24.19 -9.74 -53.88
N SER A 93 -25.04 -9.96 -52.88
CA SER A 93 -26.27 -10.77 -53.02
C SER A 93 -27.42 -10.04 -53.72
N THR A 94 -27.33 -8.71 -53.89
CA THR A 94 -28.37 -7.87 -54.51
C THR A 94 -28.06 -7.39 -55.94
N CYS A 95 -26.92 -7.79 -56.51
CA CYS A 95 -26.58 -7.66 -57.93
C CYS A 95 -26.89 -8.96 -58.68
#